data_AF-A0A3D2LH08-F1
#
_entry.id   AF-A0A3D2LH08-F1
#
_cell.length_a   1.000
_cell.length_b   1.000
_cell.length_c   1.000
_cell.angle_alpha   90.00
_cell.angle_beta   90.00
_cell.angle_gamma   90.00
#
_symmetry.space_group_name_H-M   'P 1'
#
loop_
_entity.id
_entity.type
_entity.pdbx_description
1 polymer ?
#
loop_
_entity_poly.entity_id
_entity_poly.type
_entity_poly.pdbx_seq_one_letter_code
_entity_poly.pdbx_strand_id
1 'polypeptide(L)' 'NFDYVGDSFADEARSMFYGETDNRPIWGETSAEESEALREEGIPAAPLPRAMTPKRPKSNKQLN' A
#
# COMPACT_ATOMS: atom_id res chain seq x y z
N ASN A 1 -5.46 0.78 -15.28
CA ASN A 1 -6.08 1.60 -14.23
C ASN A 1 -5.53 1.05 -12.92
N PHE A 2 -4.77 1.84 -12.16
CA PHE A 2 -4.14 1.38 -10.91
C PHE A 2 -4.92 1.96 -9.74
N ASP A 3 -5.38 1.13 -8.81
CA ASP A 3 -6.18 1.57 -7.66
C ASP A 3 -5.28 2.15 -6.57
N TYR A 4 -5.56 3.40 -6.19
CA TYR A 4 -4.84 4.05 -5.10
C TYR A 4 -5.50 3.72 -3.76
N VAL A 5 -4.82 2.94 -2.93
CA VAL A 5 -5.34 2.46 -1.63
C VAL A 5 -4.78 3.22 -0.43
N GLY A 6 -3.90 4.21 -0.67
CA GLY A 6 -3.31 5.02 0.41
C GLY A 6 -2.53 4.16 1.40
N ASP A 7 -2.69 4.42 2.70
CA ASP A 7 -2.00 3.71 3.79
C ASP A 7 -2.42 2.24 3.97
N SER A 8 -3.52 1.80 3.36
CA SER A 8 -4.01 0.41 3.42
C SER A 8 -3.34 -0.52 2.40
N PHE A 9 -2.23 -0.10 1.78
CA PHE A 9 -1.53 -0.90 0.78
C PHE A 9 -1.04 -2.23 1.33
N ALA A 10 -0.50 -2.26 2.55
CA ALA A 10 0.01 -3.49 3.14
C ALA A 10 -1.10 -4.53 3.33
N ASP A 11 -2.26 -4.12 3.84
CA ASP A 11 -3.40 -5.01 4.06
C ASP A 11 -3.99 -5.51 2.73
N GLU A 12 -4.21 -4.62 1.75
CA GLU A 12 -4.71 -5.02 0.44
C GLU A 12 -3.74 -5.96 -0.28
N ALA A 13 -2.42 -5.69 -0.21
CA ALA A 13 -1.41 -6.54 -0.82
C ALA A 13 -1.38 -7.95 -0.19
N ARG A 14 -1.53 -8.04 1.14
CA ARG A 14 -1.70 -9.31 1.85
C ARG A 14 -2.97 -10.03 1.40
N SER A 15 -4.11 -9.36 1.42
CA SER A 15 -5.38 -9.97 1.03
C SER A 15 -5.37 -10.47 -0.43
N MET A 16 -4.72 -9.76 -1.35
CA MET A 16 -4.54 -10.23 -2.74
C MET A 16 -3.63 -11.45 -2.83
N PHE A 17 -2.60 -11.52 -1.97
CA PHE A 17 -1.68 -12.65 -1.90
C PHE A 17 -2.33 -13.91 -1.32
N TYR A 18 -3.15 -13.75 -0.27
CA TYR A 18 -3.92 -14.85 0.33
C TYR A 18 -5.16 -15.24 -0.49
N GLY A 19 -5.53 -14.45 -1.51
CA GLY A 19 -6.69 -14.71 -2.36
C GLY A 19 -8.02 -14.32 -1.73
N GLU A 20 -8.01 -13.45 -0.71
CA GLU A 20 -9.21 -12.87 -0.10
C GLU A 20 -9.84 -11.80 -1.00
N THR A 21 -9.04 -11.13 -1.83
CA THR A 21 -9.48 -10.07 -2.74
C THR A 21 -9.01 -10.32 -4.18
N ASP A 22 -9.71 -9.70 -5.14
CA ASP A 22 -9.32 -9.72 -6.55
C ASP A 22 -7.91 -9.16 -6.76
N ASN A 23 -7.08 -9.89 -7.51
CA ASN A 23 -5.76 -9.43 -7.91
C ASN A 23 -5.90 -8.27 -8.91
N ARG A 24 -5.76 -7.05 -8.40
CA ARG A 24 -5.80 -5.82 -9.17
C ARG A 24 -4.53 -5.01 -8.91
N PRO A 25 -4.06 -4.24 -9.90
CA PRO A 25 -2.85 -3.46 -9.72
C PRO A 25 -3.13 -2.28 -8.78
N ILE A 26 -2.66 -2.40 -7.53
CA ILE A 26 -2.79 -1.39 -6.48
C ILE A 26 -1.48 -0.63 -6.27
N TRP A 27 -1.60 0.60 -5.79
CA TRP A 27 -0.49 1.40 -5.33
C TRP A 27 -0.92 2.21 -4.11
N GLY A 28 -0.01 2.45 -3.20
CA GLY A 28 -0.31 3.18 -1.99
C GLY A 28 0.94 3.53 -1.21
N GLU A 29 0.70 4.10 -0.05
CA GLU A 29 1.72 4.42 0.94
C GLU A 29 1.73 3.30 1.98
N THR A 30 2.91 2.96 2.49
CA THR A 30 3.03 2.04 3.62
C THR A 30 4.25 2.43 4.44
N SER A 31 4.29 1.99 5.70
CA SER A 31 5.44 2.26 6.56
C SER A 31 6.62 1.37 6.17
N ALA A 32 7.84 1.78 6.54
CA ALA A 32 9.03 0.98 6.25
C ALA A 32 8.97 -0.42 6.92
N GLU A 33 8.39 -0.48 8.13
CA GLU A 33 8.19 -1.74 8.87
C GLU A 33 7.23 -2.68 8.14
N GLU A 34 6.10 -2.15 7.67
CA GLU A 34 5.14 -2.92 6.90
C GLU A 34 5.71 -3.36 5.55
N SER A 35 6.45 -2.50 4.85
CA SER A 35 7.12 -2.87 3.61
C SER A 35 8.12 -4.02 3.81
N GLU A 36 8.81 -4.07 4.95
CA GLU A 36 9.70 -5.19 5.26
C GLU A 36 8.89 -6.44 5.59
N ALA A 37 7.81 -6.32 6.37
CA ALA A 37 6.91 -7.44 6.65
C ALA A 37 6.33 -8.06 5.37
N LEU A 38 5.89 -7.23 4.40
CA LEU A 38 5.43 -7.71 3.09
C LEU A 38 6.54 -8.48 2.36
N ARG A 39 7.78 -8.01 2.45
CA ARG A 39 8.94 -8.65 1.83
C ARG A 39 9.27 -9.99 2.51
N GLU A 40 9.16 -10.06 3.83
CA GLU A 40 9.34 -11.27 4.62
C GLU A 40 8.24 -12.31 4.36
N GLU A 41 7.00 -11.86 4.18
CA GLU A 41 5.86 -12.69 3.78
C GLU A 41 6.00 -13.22 2.33
N GLY A 42 6.87 -12.62 1.52
CA GLY A 42 7.06 -12.97 0.11
C GLY A 42 6.04 -12.32 -0.82
N ILE A 43 5.35 -11.27 -0.35
CA ILE A 43 4.38 -10.52 -1.12
C ILE A 43 5.12 -9.68 -2.18
N PRO A 44 4.69 -9.71 -3.45
CA PRO A 44 5.35 -9.00 -4.55
C PRO A 44 5.08 -7.48 -4.51
N ALA A 45 5.52 -6.83 -3.43
CA ALA A 45 5.47 -5.39 -3.24
C ALA A 45 6.85 -4.77 -3.55
N ALA A 46 6.88 -3.75 -4.41
CA ALA A 46 8.10 -3.01 -4.73
C ALA A 46 8.01 -1.58 -4.15
N PRO A 47 9.03 -1.12 -3.38
CA PRO A 47 9.03 0.23 -2.86
C PRO A 47 9.18 1.24 -3.99
N LEU A 48 8.32 2.26 -4.02
CA LEU A 48 8.43 3.35 -4.98
C LEU A 48 9.63 4.26 -4.63
N PRO A 49 10.36 4.77 -5.64
CA PRO A 49 11.44 5.72 -5.40
C PRO A 49 10.94 6.97 -4.68
N ARG A 50 11.65 7.44 -3.64
CA ARG A 50 11.30 8.67 -2.89
C ARG A 50 11.22 9.93 -3.76
N ALA A 51 11.82 9.93 -4.95
CA ALA A 51 11.71 11.02 -5.91
C ALA A 51 10.31 11.13 -6.55
N MET A 52 9.50 10.07 -6.48
CA MET A 52 8.20 9.95 -7.13
C MET A 52 7.05 9.84 -6.13
N THR A 53 7.31 9.97 -4.83
CA THR A 53 6.27 10.02 -3.79
C THR A 53 5.62 11.41 -3.78
N PRO A 54 4.34 11.56 -4.19
CA PRO A 54 3.63 12.81 -4.04
C PRO A 54 3.52 13.18 -2.55
N LYS A 55 3.63 14.47 -2.21
CA LYS A 55 3.45 14.95 -0.84
C LYS A 55 2.03 14.57 -0.36
N ARG A 56 1.98 13.75 0.70
CA ARG A 56 0.78 13.37 1.46
C ARG A 56 -0.34 14.41 1.33
N PRO A 57 -1.49 14.11 0.71
CA PRO A 57 -2.68 14.87 1.03
C PRO A 57 -2.94 14.63 2.52
N LYS A 58 -2.91 15.70 3.32
CA LYS A 58 -3.30 15.58 4.74
C LYS A 58 -4.71 15.02 4.74
N SER A 59 -4.89 13.78 5.20
CA SER A 59 -6.20 13.25 5.52
C SER A 59 -6.78 14.16 6.59
N ASN A 60 -7.62 15.10 6.17
CA ASN A 60 -8.52 15.83 7.06
C ASN A 60 -9.54 14.80 7.54
N LYS A 61 -9.13 14.03 8.56
CA LYS A 61 -10.07 13.39 9.47
C LYS A 61 -10.76 14.55 10.18
N GLN A 62 -11.81 15.06 9.52
CA GLN A 62 -12.63 16.16 9.98
C GLN A 62 -13.18 15.76 11.35
N LEU A 63 -12.64 16.45 12.35
CA LEU A 63 -13.35 17.04 13.48
C LEU A 63 -14.88 16.85 13.38
N ASN A 64 -15.42 16.04 14.28
CA ASN A 64 -16.81 16.13 14.75
C ASN A 64 -16.78 16.02 16.27
#